data_AF-A0A016WHL3-F1
#
_entry.id   AF-A0A016WHL3-F1
#
_cell.length_a   1.000
_cell.length_b   1.000
_cell.length_c   1.000
_cell.angle_alpha   90.00
_cell.angle_beta   90.00
_cell.angle_gamma   90.00
#
_symmetry.space_group_name_H-M   'P 1'
#
loop_
_entity.id
_entity.type
_entity.pdbx_description
1 polymer ?
#
loop_
_entity_poly.entity_id
_entity_poly.type
_entity_poly.pdbx_seq_one_letter_code
_entity_poly.pdbx_strand_id
1 'polypeptide(L)'
;MREVIVEGYDAIRKELTSLSGQVFVLFTGSKVDGKSWCPDCVAAEPVIDSILHGNEGKSLDATFVTCYVGAREYWKDPACPFRTDKDFKLTCVPTLIEVGKKHKRLLDSQAKNASLVKDFFFEDN
;
A
#
# COMPACT_ATOMS: atom_id res chain seq x y z
N MET A 1 3.82 1.44 14.44
CA MET A 1 2.75 1.63 13.44
C MET A 1 1.57 0.77 13.78
N ARG A 2 0.36 1.31 13.59
CA ARG A 2 -0.89 0.55 13.66
C ARG A 2 -1.19 -0.07 12.29
N GLU A 3 -1.46 -1.36 12.24
CA GLU A 3 -1.78 -2.05 10.98
C GLU A 3 -3.29 -2.16 10.78
N VAL A 4 -3.76 -1.89 9.55
CA VAL A 4 -5.15 -2.01 9.13
C VAL A 4 -5.19 -2.72 7.78
N ILE A 5 -6.15 -3.63 7.61
CA ILE A 5 -6.34 -4.37 6.36
C ILE A 5 -7.74 -4.09 5.84
N VAL A 6 -7.82 -3.71 4.57
CA VAL A 6 -9.08 -3.45 3.86
C VAL A 6 -9.05 -4.11 2.48
N GLU A 7 -10.23 -4.45 1.96
CA GLU A 7 -10.38 -4.97 0.61
C GLU A 7 -11.41 -4.16 -0.16
N GLY A 8 -11.05 -3.76 -1.38
CA GLY A 8 -11.92 -3.01 -2.27
C GLY A 8 -11.84 -1.49 -2.07
N TYR A 9 -12.34 -0.78 -3.09
CA TYR A 9 -12.20 0.67 -3.20
C TYR A 9 -13.02 1.43 -2.15
N ASP A 10 -14.28 1.04 -1.93
CA ASP A 10 -15.15 1.70 -0.96
C ASP A 10 -14.64 1.55 0.48
N ALA A 11 -14.07 0.38 0.80
CA ALA A 11 -13.51 0.10 2.12
C ALA A 11 -12.30 0.99 2.42
N ILE A 12 -11.33 1.10 1.50
CA ILE A 12 -10.19 1.99 1.70
C ILE A 12 -10.63 3.45 1.79
N ARG A 13 -11.58 3.89 0.96
CA ARG A 13 -12.08 5.27 1.01
C ARG A 13 -12.72 5.57 2.37
N LYS A 14 -13.56 4.68 2.87
CA LYS A 14 -14.16 4.82 4.21
C LYS A 14 -13.11 4.82 5.32
N GLU A 15 -12.14 3.91 5.25
CA GLU A 15 -11.08 3.82 6.25
C GLU A 15 -10.26 5.11 6.30
N LEU A 16 -9.83 5.62 5.14
CA LEU A 16 -9.05 6.85 5.06
C LEU A 16 -9.79 8.09 5.62
N THR A 17 -11.13 8.13 5.59
CA THR A 17 -11.89 9.22 6.23
C THR A 17 -11.91 9.15 7.76
N SER A 18 -11.65 7.97 8.32
CA SER A 18 -11.67 7.72 9.76
C SER A 18 -10.28 7.80 10.39
N LEU A 19 -9.22 7.73 9.57
CA LEU A 19 -7.84 7.80 10.02
C LEU A 19 -7.37 9.25 10.11
N SER A 20 -6.50 9.52 11.07
CA SER A 20 -5.85 10.81 11.31
C SER A 20 -4.35 10.62 11.52
N GLY A 21 -3.57 11.67 11.29
CA GLY A 21 -2.11 11.62 11.41
C GLY A 21 -1.45 11.05 10.16
N GLN A 22 -0.27 10.46 10.32
CA GLN A 22 0.48 9.89 9.21
C GLN A 22 -0.11 8.53 8.81
N VAL A 23 -0.52 8.41 7.55
CA VAL A 23 -1.14 7.19 7.01
C VAL A 23 -0.40 6.74 5.76
N PHE A 24 0.07 5.50 5.77
CA PHE A 24 0.67 4.84 4.62
C PHE A 24 -0.31 3.80 4.08
N VAL A 25 -0.44 3.71 2.76
CA VAL A 25 -1.33 2.74 2.11
C VAL A 25 -0.54 1.93 1.09
N LEU A 26 -0.52 0.61 1.28
CA LEU A 26 -0.04 -0.36 0.31
C LEU A 26 -1.22 -0.92 -0.47
N PHE A 27 -1.28 -0.60 -1.76
CA PHE A 27 -2.20 -1.25 -2.70
C PHE A 27 -1.53 -2.50 -3.26
N THR A 28 -2.17 -3.65 -3.04
CA THR A 28 -1.67 -4.96 -3.43
C THR A 28 -2.78 -5.83 -4.01
N GLY A 29 -2.43 -6.82 -4.82
CA GLY A 29 -3.42 -7.75 -5.40
C GLY A 29 -4.02 -8.66 -4.33
N SER A 30 -5.35 -8.88 -4.37
CA SER A 30 -6.01 -9.82 -3.44
C SER A 30 -5.37 -11.21 -3.48
N LYS A 31 -5.39 -11.88 -2.33
CA LYS A 31 -4.87 -13.23 -2.18
C LYS A 31 -5.92 -14.24 -2.65
N VAL A 32 -5.53 -15.14 -3.53
CA VAL A 32 -6.28 -16.35 -3.88
C VAL A 32 -5.51 -17.52 -3.27
N ASP A 33 -6.16 -18.31 -2.40
CA ASP A 33 -5.52 -19.41 -1.65
C ASP A 33 -4.28 -18.96 -0.83
N GLY A 34 -4.37 -17.78 -0.22
CA GLY A 34 -3.30 -17.23 0.62
C GLY A 34 -2.10 -16.63 -0.14
N LYS A 35 -2.13 -16.59 -1.48
CA LYS A 35 -1.10 -15.94 -2.30
C LYS A 35 -1.69 -14.88 -3.21
N SER A 36 -1.06 -13.71 -3.28
CA SER A 36 -1.43 -12.69 -4.25
C SER A 36 -1.21 -13.20 -5.67
N TRP A 37 -2.16 -12.91 -6.56
CA TRP A 37 -2.05 -13.25 -7.99
C TRP A 37 -0.93 -12.45 -8.72
N CYS A 38 -0.34 -11.46 -8.05
CA CYS A 38 0.72 -10.62 -8.55
C CYS A 38 2.07 -11.06 -7.94
N PRO A 39 3.06 -11.49 -8.76
CA PRO A 39 4.36 -11.93 -8.26
C PRO A 39 5.13 -10.80 -7.56
N ASP A 40 5.01 -9.57 -8.03
CA ASP A 40 5.67 -8.41 -7.42
C ASP A 40 5.12 -8.09 -6.03
N CYS A 41 3.81 -8.29 -5.83
CA CYS A 41 3.18 -8.16 -4.52
C CYS A 41 3.71 -9.21 -3.54
N VAL A 42 3.89 -10.46 -3.99
CA VAL A 42 4.45 -11.55 -3.18
C VAL A 42 5.91 -11.25 -2.77
N ALA A 43 6.69 -10.63 -3.67
CA ALA A 43 8.07 -10.26 -3.37
C ALA A 43 8.19 -9.02 -2.45
N ALA A 44 7.27 -8.07 -2.54
CA ALA A 44 7.27 -6.85 -1.74
C ALA A 44 6.78 -7.09 -0.29
N GLU A 45 5.82 -8.00 -0.10
CA GLU A 45 5.24 -8.32 1.21
C GLU A 45 6.29 -8.57 2.31
N PRO A 46 7.26 -9.50 2.18
CA PRO A 46 8.24 -9.75 3.24
C PRO A 46 9.17 -8.57 3.52
N VAL A 47 9.43 -7.72 2.51
CA VAL A 47 10.28 -6.53 2.67
C VAL A 47 9.57 -5.51 3.53
N ILE A 48 8.29 -5.24 3.24
CA ILE A 48 7.48 -4.27 3.96
C ILE A 48 7.18 -4.77 5.38
N ASP A 49 6.77 -6.04 5.51
CA ASP A 49 6.46 -6.69 6.80
C ASP A 49 7.67 -6.65 7.75
N SER A 50 8.87 -6.96 7.25
CA SER A 50 10.11 -6.88 8.04
C SER A 50 10.39 -5.47 8.57
N ILE A 51 10.00 -4.42 7.85
CA ILE A 51 10.23 -3.02 8.27
C ILE A 51 9.15 -2.59 9.26
N LEU A 52 7.90 -2.94 9.01
CA LEU A 52 6.76 -2.68 9.89
C LEU A 52 6.95 -3.30 11.27
N HIS A 53 7.40 -4.56 11.33
CA HIS A 53 7.58 -5.29 12.58
C HIS A 53 8.96 -5.10 13.21
N GLY A 54 9.85 -4.37 12.54
CA GLY A 54 11.12 -3.89 13.10
C GLY A 54 10.90 -2.87 14.23
N ASN A 55 11.96 -2.57 14.97
CA ASN A 55 11.89 -1.64 16.10
C ASN A 55 11.44 -0.24 15.68
N GLU A 56 11.99 0.29 14.58
CA GLU A 56 11.65 1.62 14.03
C GLU A 56 10.18 1.68 13.60
N GLY A 57 9.71 0.65 12.88
CA GLY A 57 8.32 0.54 12.45
C GLY A 57 7.35 0.48 13.63
N LYS A 58 7.68 -0.26 14.69
CA LYS A 58 6.88 -0.32 15.92
C LYS A 58 6.82 1.01 16.66
N SER A 59 7.93 1.75 16.72
CA SER A 59 8.02 3.04 17.39
C SER A 59 7.41 4.21 16.61
N LEU A 60 7.19 4.06 15.30
CA LEU A 60 6.58 5.10 14.49
C LEU A 60 5.07 5.23 14.76
N ASP A 61 4.64 6.44 15.16
CA ASP A 61 3.23 6.80 15.38
C ASP A 61 2.53 7.12 14.04
N ALA A 62 2.34 6.08 13.25
CA ALA A 62 1.66 6.13 11.96
C ALA A 62 0.74 4.92 11.78
N THR A 63 -0.23 5.03 10.88
CA THR A 63 -1.09 3.92 10.48
C THR A 63 -0.63 3.36 9.13
N PHE A 64 -0.43 2.06 9.05
CA PHE A 64 -0.15 1.34 7.82
C PHE A 64 -1.39 0.57 7.37
N VAL A 65 -1.87 0.84 6.16
CA VAL A 65 -3.06 0.24 5.60
C VAL A 65 -2.69 -0.65 4.42
N THR A 66 -2.97 -1.94 4.52
CA THR A 66 -2.91 -2.86 3.38
C THR A 66 -4.26 -2.88 2.69
N CYS A 67 -4.32 -2.35 1.47
CA CYS A 67 -5.51 -2.35 0.62
C CYS A 67 -5.38 -3.42 -0.47
N TYR A 68 -6.21 -4.45 -0.38
CA TYR A 68 -6.38 -5.41 -1.45
C TYR A 68 -7.27 -4.83 -2.55
N VAL A 69 -6.72 -4.69 -3.75
CA VAL A 69 -7.44 -4.08 -4.89
C VAL A 69 -8.48 -5.00 -5.52
N GLY A 70 -8.58 -6.25 -5.07
CA GLY A 70 -9.46 -7.27 -5.66
C GLY A 70 -8.73 -8.26 -6.57
N ALA A 71 -9.53 -9.03 -7.31
CA ALA A 71 -9.06 -9.99 -8.29
C ALA A 71 -8.32 -9.32 -9.46
N ARG A 72 -7.46 -10.09 -10.14
CA ARG A 72 -6.67 -9.61 -11.27
C ARG A 72 -7.51 -9.00 -12.39
N GLU A 73 -8.69 -9.57 -12.65
CA GLU A 73 -9.61 -9.12 -13.69
C GLU A 73 -10.18 -7.74 -13.38
N TYR A 74 -10.62 -7.53 -12.14
CA TYR A 74 -11.08 -6.23 -11.66
C TYR A 74 -9.98 -5.16 -11.75
N TRP A 75 -8.74 -5.50 -11.37
CA TRP A 75 -7.61 -4.57 -11.45
C TRP A 75 -7.19 -4.21 -12.89
N LYS A 76 -7.36 -5.14 -13.84
CA LYS A 76 -7.00 -4.91 -15.25
C LYS A 76 -7.98 -3.99 -15.97
N ASP A 77 -9.20 -3.87 -15.48
CA ASP A 77 -10.21 -2.99 -16.05
C ASP A 77 -9.71 -1.53 -16.05
N PRO A 78 -9.63 -0.85 -17.21
CA PRO A 78 -9.32 0.58 -17.26
C PRO A 78 -10.28 1.45 -16.46
N ALA A 79 -11.53 1.00 -16.29
CA ALA A 79 -12.55 1.67 -15.48
C ALA A 79 -12.41 1.38 -13.98
N CYS A 80 -11.44 0.56 -13.56
CA CYS A 80 -11.17 0.26 -12.16
C CYS A 80 -11.03 1.57 -11.36
N PRO A 81 -11.84 1.78 -10.31
CA PRO A 81 -11.82 3.01 -9.50
C PRO A 81 -10.42 3.37 -9.00
N PHE A 82 -9.61 2.38 -8.60
CA PHE A 82 -8.23 2.61 -8.17
C PHE A 82 -7.34 3.28 -9.23
N ARG A 83 -7.61 3.04 -10.52
CA ARG A 83 -6.85 3.63 -11.65
C ARG A 83 -7.36 5.00 -12.04
N THR A 84 -8.68 5.20 -11.99
CA THR A 84 -9.35 6.43 -12.43
C THR A 84 -9.42 7.49 -11.33
N ASP A 85 -9.24 7.09 -10.08
CA ASP A 85 -9.25 7.96 -8.93
C ASP A 85 -8.18 9.05 -8.99
N LYS A 86 -8.55 10.29 -8.63
CA LYS A 86 -7.64 11.44 -8.72
C LYS A 86 -6.60 11.49 -7.59
N ASP A 87 -6.88 10.86 -6.45
CA ASP A 87 -5.97 10.85 -5.31
C ASP A 87 -4.99 9.67 -5.43
N PHE A 88 -5.48 8.49 -5.79
CA PHE A 88 -4.63 7.30 -5.91
C PHE A 88 -3.96 7.20 -7.29
N LYS A 89 -4.74 7.35 -8.35
CA LYS A 89 -4.33 7.21 -9.77
C LYS A 89 -3.31 6.09 -9.96
N LEU A 90 -3.66 4.89 -9.51
CA LEU A 90 -2.72 3.77 -9.49
C LEU A 90 -2.45 3.28 -10.91
N THR A 91 -1.18 3.16 -11.26
CA THR A 91 -0.75 2.66 -12.57
C THR A 91 -0.34 1.19 -12.52
N CYS A 92 0.14 0.73 -11.37
CA CYS A 92 0.65 -0.61 -11.10
C CYS A 92 0.33 -1.06 -9.67
N VAL A 93 0.50 -2.35 -9.41
CA VAL A 93 0.56 -2.94 -8.06
C VAL A 93 1.80 -3.83 -7.97
N PRO A 94 2.51 -3.90 -6.83
CA PRO A 94 2.24 -3.17 -5.60
C PRO A 94 2.54 -1.67 -5.74
N THR A 95 1.79 -0.83 -5.04
CA THR A 95 2.05 0.62 -4.94
C THR A 95 1.89 1.06 -3.49
N LEU A 96 2.93 1.67 -2.93
CA LEU A 96 2.92 2.24 -1.59
C LEU A 96 2.81 3.76 -1.69
N ILE A 97 1.90 4.38 -0.93
CA ILE A 97 1.71 5.84 -0.89
C ILE A 97 1.61 6.35 0.55
N GLU A 98 1.94 7.62 0.76
CA GLU A 98 1.63 8.35 1.99
C GLU A 98 0.43 9.28 1.71
N VAL A 99 -0.64 9.11 2.48
CA VAL A 99 -1.88 9.88 2.30
C VAL A 99 -1.61 11.34 2.61
N GLY A 100 -2.05 12.23 1.71
CA GLY A 100 -1.79 13.68 1.81
C GLY A 100 -0.48 14.15 1.15
N LYS A 101 0.51 13.27 0.93
CA LYS A 101 1.76 13.60 0.21
C LYS A 101 1.74 13.05 -1.22
N LYS A 102 1.19 13.81 -2.18
CA LYS A 102 1.01 13.39 -3.59
C LYS A 102 2.27 12.86 -4.30
N HIS A 103 3.46 13.34 -3.91
CA HIS A 103 4.72 12.96 -4.53
C HIS A 103 5.40 11.76 -3.88
N LYS A 104 4.95 11.35 -2.68
CA LYS A 104 5.58 10.29 -1.92
C LYS A 104 4.90 8.97 -2.23
N ARG A 105 5.44 8.27 -3.24
CA ARG A 105 4.98 6.95 -3.67
C ARG A 105 6.12 6.05 -4.13
N LEU A 106 6.02 4.75 -3.82
CA LEU A 106 6.88 3.71 -4.39
C LEU A 106 6.04 2.78 -5.26
N LEU A 107 6.53 2.53 -6.48
CA LEU A 107 5.85 1.72 -7.49
C LEU A 107 6.64 0.43 -7.74
N ASP A 108 5.94 -0.70 -7.88
CA ASP A 108 6.47 -1.96 -8.40
C ASP A 108 7.81 -2.39 -7.78
N SER A 109 8.91 -2.24 -8.53
CA SER A 109 10.28 -2.56 -8.13
C SER A 109 10.78 -1.77 -6.94
N GLN A 110 10.31 -0.55 -6.76
CA GLN A 110 10.68 0.29 -5.63
C GLN A 110 10.10 -0.25 -4.32
N ALA A 111 8.88 -0.81 -4.35
CA ALA A 111 8.24 -1.42 -3.19
C ALA A 111 8.90 -2.74 -2.76
N LYS A 112 9.75 -3.33 -3.62
CA LYS A 112 10.57 -4.52 -3.32
C LYS A 112 11.96 -4.16 -2.77
N ASN A 113 12.34 -2.88 -2.76
CA ASN A 113 13.66 -2.45 -2.32
C ASN A 113 13.61 -2.01 -0.85
N ALA A 114 14.22 -2.80 0.03
CA ALA A 114 14.23 -2.54 1.46
C ALA A 114 14.78 -1.15 1.85
N SER A 115 15.79 -0.63 1.13
CA SER A 115 16.31 0.70 1.39
C SER A 115 15.26 1.75 1.08
N LEU A 116 14.70 1.72 -0.14
CA LEU A 116 13.69 2.70 -0.55
C LEU A 116 12.45 2.66 0.35
N VAL A 117 12.02 1.47 0.78
CA VAL A 117 10.87 1.32 1.67
C VAL A 117 11.17 1.88 3.06
N LYS A 118 12.39 1.70 3.58
CA LYS A 118 12.82 2.34 4.84
C LYS A 118 12.85 3.84 4.72
N ASP A 119 13.52 4.37 3.70
CA ASP A 119 13.61 5.81 3.44
C ASP A 119 12.20 6.41 3.31
N PHE A 120 11.30 5.68 2.65
CA PHE A 120 9.90 6.08 2.52
C PHE A 120 9.17 6.19 3.87
N PHE A 121 9.39 5.29 4.82
CA PHE A 121 8.71 5.36 6.12
C PHE A 121 9.35 6.36 7.07
N PHE A 122 10.67 6.52 7.03
CA PHE A 122 11.42 7.18 8.10
C PHE A 122 12.08 8.51 7.68
N GLU A 123 12.26 8.76 6.38
CA GLU A 123 12.75 10.05 5.92
C GLU A 123 11.57 10.99 5.59
N ASP A 124 11.50 12.08 6.37
CA ASP A 124 10.71 13.26 6.03
C ASP A 124 11.47 14.06 4.98
N ASN A 125 10.96 14.07 3.75
CA ASN A 125 11.33 15.08 2.76
C ASN A 125 10.25 16.15 2.70
#